data_AF-A0AAU4C642-F1
#
_entry.id   AF-A0AAU4C642-F1
#
_cell.length_a   1.000
_cell.length_b   1.000
_cell.length_c   1.000
_cell.angle_alpha   90.00
_cell.angle_beta   90.00
_cell.angle_gamma   90.00
#
_symmetry.space_group_name_H-M   'P 1'
#
loop_
_entity.id
_entity.type
_entity.pdbx_description
1 polymer ?
#
loop_
_entity_poly.entity_id
_entity_poly.type
_entity_poly.pdbx_seq_one_letter_code
_entity_poly.pdbx_strand_id
1 'polypeptide(L)'
;MLTIHADSRDRALAVKGAWIADAGPLAELVAAHPGARVRTWPGILTPGLINLHGNELLEEAYHPDPREADELGVEPLTGDALAALTMDDARWSASVRRCVQRMLAHGTVRAACEDLRNRAVREALHRSALAGMGRIGRPGGTPALDPYAAGIPVEFAQPRERHSAARFAVFDVRDEAELAERGAGTCVATVADGRLVYRRR
;
A
#
# COMPACT_ATOMS: atom_id res chain seq x y z
N MET A 1 -1.26 15.56 16.92
CA MET A 1 -2.03 14.67 17.82
C MET A 1 -1.46 13.28 17.73
N LEU A 2 -1.24 12.59 18.86
CA LEU A 2 -0.76 11.21 18.89
C LEU A 2 -1.95 10.26 18.71
N THR A 3 -1.82 9.24 17.87
CA THR A 3 -2.85 8.22 17.63
C THR A 3 -2.28 6.83 17.87
N ILE A 4 -2.92 6.02 18.70
CA ILE A 4 -2.58 4.62 18.90
C ILE A 4 -3.42 3.77 17.94
N HIS A 5 -2.77 2.97 17.11
CA HIS A 5 -3.41 1.95 16.29
C HIS A 5 -3.18 0.60 16.96
N ALA A 6 -4.25 -0.11 17.32
CA ALA A 6 -4.19 -1.40 17.97
C ALA A 6 -4.91 -2.46 17.15
N ASP A 7 -4.30 -3.63 17.07
CA ASP A 7 -4.83 -4.79 16.38
C ASP A 7 -5.59 -5.73 17.32
N SER A 8 -6.12 -6.83 16.79
CA SER A 8 -6.87 -7.83 17.57
C SER A 8 -6.01 -8.76 18.42
N ARG A 9 -4.68 -8.66 18.34
CA ARG A 9 -3.70 -9.49 19.05
C ARG A 9 -2.90 -8.71 20.09
N ASP A 10 -3.47 -7.61 20.58
CA ASP A 10 -2.88 -6.70 21.56
C ASP A 10 -1.59 -6.00 21.10
N ARG A 11 -1.26 -6.02 19.81
CA ARG A 11 -0.15 -5.21 19.30
C ARG A 11 -0.65 -3.81 18.99
N ALA A 12 0.11 -2.81 19.40
CA ALA A 12 -0.22 -1.42 19.17
C ALA A 12 0.99 -0.58 18.72
N LEU A 13 0.70 0.43 17.91
CA LEU A 13 1.66 1.41 17.41
C LEU A 13 1.16 2.82 17.76
N ALA A 14 1.93 3.55 18.56
CA ALA A 14 1.70 4.97 18.83
C ALA A 14 2.34 5.82 17.73
N VAL A 15 1.52 6.58 17.00
CA VAL A 15 1.94 7.39 15.85
C VAL A 15 1.91 8.88 16.20
N LYS A 16 3.01 9.59 15.97
CA LYS A 16 3.12 11.05 16.13
C LYS A 16 3.80 11.67 14.90
N GLY A 17 3.04 12.44 14.13
CA GLY A 17 3.53 12.94 12.84
C GLY A 17 3.83 11.75 11.92
N ALA A 18 4.96 11.77 11.21
CA ALA A 18 5.36 10.69 10.31
C ALA A 18 6.07 9.50 10.99
N TRP A 19 6.12 9.48 12.32
CA TRP A 19 6.97 8.55 13.07
C TRP A 19 6.19 7.71 14.07
N ILE A 20 6.70 6.50 14.32
CA ILE A 20 6.31 5.67 15.44
C ILE A 20 6.94 6.24 16.71
N ALA A 21 6.11 6.80 17.58
CA ALA A 21 6.52 7.32 18.88
C ALA A 21 6.81 6.20 19.87
N ASP A 22 6.05 5.10 19.77
CA ASP A 22 6.19 3.91 20.62
C ASP A 22 5.50 2.69 20.00
N ALA A 23 5.88 1.49 20.41
CA ALA A 23 5.32 0.23 19.93
C ALA A 23 5.30 -0.81 21.06
N GLY A 24 4.20 -1.53 21.22
CA GLY A 24 4.03 -2.50 22.31
C GLY A 24 2.57 -2.87 22.55
N PRO A 25 2.26 -3.48 23.71
CA PRO A 25 0.91 -3.79 24.14
C PRO A 25 0.00 -2.56 24.22
N LEU A 26 -1.30 -2.69 23.90
CA LEU A 26 -2.22 -1.54 23.91
C LEU A 26 -2.31 -0.90 25.31
N ALA A 27 -2.39 -1.72 26.35
CA ALA A 27 -2.51 -1.25 27.73
C ALA A 27 -1.32 -0.37 28.14
N GLU A 28 -0.09 -0.77 27.78
CA GLU A 28 1.13 -0.02 28.08
C GLU A 28 1.15 1.32 27.34
N LEU A 29 0.78 1.33 26.06
CA LEU A 29 0.76 2.57 25.27
C LEU A 29 -0.32 3.55 25.74
N VAL A 30 -1.49 3.06 26.17
CA VAL A 30 -2.55 3.91 26.74
C VAL A 30 -2.11 4.50 28.07
N ALA A 31 -1.44 3.73 28.93
CA ALA A 31 -0.91 4.21 30.20
C ALA A 31 0.18 5.28 29.99
N ALA A 32 1.09 5.07 29.02
CA ALA A 32 2.13 6.03 28.67
C ALA A 32 1.59 7.29 27.97
N HIS A 33 0.45 7.18 27.28
CA HIS A 33 -0.14 8.26 26.49
C HIS A 33 -1.66 8.38 26.72
N PRO A 34 -2.12 8.81 27.92
CA PRO A 34 -3.54 8.78 28.29
C PRO A 34 -4.43 9.70 27.45
N GLY A 35 -3.86 10.74 26.82
CA GLY A 35 -4.58 11.64 25.90
C GLY A 35 -4.54 11.21 24.42
N ALA A 36 -3.98 10.05 24.11
CA ALA A 36 -3.87 9.56 22.75
C ALA A 36 -5.25 9.17 22.19
N ARG A 37 -5.47 9.48 20.91
CA ARG A 37 -6.64 8.93 20.21
C ARG A 37 -6.40 7.45 19.91
N VAL A 38 -7.26 6.56 20.40
CA VAL A 38 -7.14 5.12 20.15
C VAL A 38 -8.00 4.71 18.95
N ARG A 39 -7.42 3.88 18.07
CA ARG A 39 -8.12 3.19 16.97
C ARG A 39 -7.87 1.69 17.11
N THR A 40 -8.93 0.94 17.35
CA THR A 40 -8.92 -0.53 17.34
C THR A 40 -9.34 -1.04 15.98
N TRP A 41 -8.73 -2.13 15.54
CA TRP A 41 -8.99 -2.77 14.25
C TRP A 41 -9.31 -4.26 14.42
N PRO A 42 -10.10 -4.88 13.52
CA PRO A 42 -10.62 -6.24 13.71
C PRO A 42 -9.61 -7.38 13.48
N GLY A 43 -8.52 -7.13 12.76
CA GLY A 43 -7.48 -8.14 12.49
C GLY A 43 -6.09 -7.67 12.89
N ILE A 44 -5.05 -8.17 12.23
CA ILE A 44 -3.65 -7.96 12.62
C ILE A 44 -3.02 -6.70 12.01
N LEU A 45 -2.16 -6.05 12.78
CA LEU A 45 -1.21 -5.06 12.26
C LEU A 45 -0.05 -5.80 11.60
N THR A 46 0.45 -5.31 10.48
CA THR A 46 1.68 -5.83 9.87
C THR A 46 2.54 -4.67 9.39
N PRO A 47 3.84 -4.89 9.13
CA PRO A 47 4.55 -3.97 8.23
C PRO A 47 3.76 -3.85 6.92
N GLY A 48 3.85 -2.69 6.27
CA GLY A 48 3.20 -2.53 4.98
C GLY A 48 3.85 -3.41 3.91
N LEU A 49 3.10 -3.82 2.91
CA LEU A 49 3.60 -4.64 1.82
C LEU A 49 4.49 -3.83 0.86
N ILE A 50 5.43 -4.52 0.22
CA ILE A 50 6.21 -4.04 -0.91
C ILE A 50 5.69 -4.75 -2.15
N ASN A 51 5.17 -3.99 -3.12
CA ASN A 51 4.83 -4.57 -4.41
C ASN A 51 6.06 -4.53 -5.33
N LEU A 52 6.52 -5.69 -5.77
CA LEU A 52 7.76 -5.83 -6.54
C LEU A 52 7.60 -5.41 -8.01
N HIS A 53 6.38 -5.44 -8.54
CA HIS A 53 6.06 -5.14 -9.94
C HIS A 53 5.71 -3.66 -10.16
N GLY A 54 6.47 -2.76 -9.54
CA GLY A 54 6.18 -1.33 -9.54
C GLY A 54 6.19 -0.70 -10.93
N ASN A 55 7.20 -0.97 -11.78
CA ASN A 55 7.20 -0.46 -13.17
C ASN A 55 6.02 -1.00 -13.97
N GLU A 56 5.75 -2.30 -13.84
CA GLU A 56 4.72 -3.00 -14.58
C GLU A 56 3.33 -2.42 -14.29
N LEU A 57 3.06 -2.10 -13.01
CA LEU A 57 1.78 -1.57 -12.58
C LEU A 57 1.66 -0.04 -12.72
N LEU A 58 2.78 0.71 -12.69
CA LEU A 58 2.74 2.18 -12.71
C LEU A 58 2.98 2.77 -14.11
N GLU A 59 3.75 2.10 -14.96
CA GLU A 59 4.22 2.63 -16.25
C GLU A 59 3.92 1.70 -17.44
N GLU A 60 3.69 0.40 -17.21
CA GLU A 60 3.35 -0.56 -18.28
C GLU A 60 1.89 -1.02 -18.24
N ALA A 61 1.08 -0.39 -17.37
CA ALA A 61 -0.34 -0.62 -17.26
C ALA A 61 -1.13 0.71 -17.25
N TYR A 62 -2.26 0.72 -17.95
CA TYR A 62 -3.29 1.73 -17.76
C TYR A 62 -4.36 1.22 -16.81
N HIS A 63 -4.66 1.99 -15.76
CA HIS A 63 -5.77 1.71 -14.86
C HIS A 63 -6.95 2.58 -15.28
N PRO A 64 -8.04 2.01 -15.85
CA PRO A 64 -9.16 2.80 -16.37
C PRO A 64 -9.82 3.72 -15.34
N ASP A 65 -10.34 4.87 -15.79
CA ASP A 65 -11.24 5.67 -14.97
C ASP A 65 -12.58 4.93 -14.79
N PRO A 66 -13.25 5.03 -13.64
CA PRO A 66 -14.59 4.45 -13.48
C PRO A 66 -15.61 4.90 -14.53
N ARG A 67 -15.41 6.07 -15.15
CA ARG A 67 -16.25 6.56 -16.25
C ARG A 67 -15.99 5.87 -17.59
N GLU A 68 -14.82 5.25 -17.74
CA GLU A 68 -14.43 4.47 -18.92
C GLU A 68 -14.78 2.99 -18.75
N ALA A 69 -15.36 2.57 -17.63
CA ALA A 69 -15.52 1.17 -17.28
C ALA A 69 -16.39 0.37 -18.28
N ASP A 70 -17.40 1.01 -18.88
CA ASP A 70 -18.26 0.37 -19.88
C ASP A 70 -17.51 0.09 -21.20
N GLU A 71 -16.45 0.84 -21.50
CA GLU A 71 -15.66 0.72 -22.73
C GLU A 71 -14.39 -0.11 -22.51
N LEU A 72 -13.66 0.16 -21.43
CA LEU A 72 -12.32 -0.37 -21.18
C LEU A 72 -12.30 -1.46 -20.09
N GLY A 73 -13.42 -1.67 -19.40
CA GLY A 73 -13.46 -2.51 -18.21
C GLY A 73 -12.81 -1.85 -16.98
N VAL A 74 -12.65 -2.65 -15.92
CA VAL A 74 -12.11 -2.20 -14.62
C VAL A 74 -10.71 -2.72 -14.33
N GLU A 75 -10.26 -3.70 -15.11
CA GLU A 75 -8.94 -4.30 -14.96
C GLU A 75 -7.85 -3.46 -15.64
N PRO A 76 -6.60 -3.52 -15.15
CA PRO A 76 -5.49 -2.83 -15.79
C PRO A 76 -5.29 -3.33 -17.23
N LEU A 77 -5.17 -2.40 -18.17
CA LEU A 77 -4.85 -2.68 -19.56
C LEU A 77 -3.34 -2.66 -19.76
N THR A 78 -2.81 -3.68 -20.43
CA THR A 78 -1.37 -3.86 -20.70
C THR A 78 -1.15 -4.25 -22.16
N GLY A 79 0.11 -4.27 -22.62
CA GLY A 79 0.46 -4.75 -23.96
C GLY A 79 -0.30 -4.03 -25.08
N ASP A 80 -0.88 -4.80 -26.01
CA ASP A 80 -1.60 -4.26 -27.16
C ASP A 80 -2.81 -3.41 -26.77
N ALA A 81 -3.51 -3.77 -25.68
CA ALA A 81 -4.65 -2.99 -25.19
C ALA A 81 -4.22 -1.61 -24.69
N LEU A 82 -3.04 -1.51 -24.05
CA LEU A 82 -2.44 -0.23 -23.67
C LEU A 82 -1.94 0.53 -24.92
N ALA A 83 -1.28 -0.17 -25.84
CA ALA A 83 -0.71 0.44 -27.05
C ALA A 83 -1.78 1.04 -27.98
N ALA A 84 -3.01 0.53 -27.93
CA ALA A 84 -4.16 1.07 -28.65
C ALA A 84 -4.68 2.41 -28.08
N LEU A 85 -4.29 2.79 -26.86
CA LEU A 85 -4.75 4.02 -26.21
C LEU A 85 -3.87 5.21 -26.61
N THR A 86 -4.51 6.33 -26.92
CA THR A 86 -3.81 7.62 -26.94
C THR A 86 -3.55 8.06 -25.50
N MET A 87 -2.27 8.20 -25.14
CA MET A 87 -1.81 8.48 -23.78
C MET A 87 -1.08 9.82 -23.71
N ASP A 88 -1.69 10.79 -23.03
CA ASP A 88 -1.04 12.05 -22.66
C ASP A 88 -0.59 12.03 -21.19
N ASP A 89 0.15 13.08 -20.77
CA ASP A 89 0.66 13.22 -19.41
C ASP A 89 -0.46 13.24 -18.35
N ALA A 90 -1.64 13.79 -18.71
CA ALA A 90 -2.78 13.88 -17.81
C ALA A 90 -3.38 12.49 -17.56
N ARG A 91 -3.55 11.69 -18.62
CA ARG A 91 -4.07 10.31 -18.58
C ARG A 91 -3.10 9.38 -17.86
N TRP A 92 -1.79 9.51 -18.10
CA TRP A 92 -0.76 8.82 -17.32
C TRP A 92 -0.82 9.17 -15.83
N SER A 93 -0.87 10.46 -15.50
CA SER A 93 -0.95 10.91 -14.10
C SER A 93 -2.22 10.41 -13.41
N ALA A 94 -3.34 10.37 -14.11
CA ALA A 94 -4.61 9.87 -13.58
C ALA A 94 -4.57 8.36 -13.35
N SER A 95 -4.02 7.59 -14.31
CA SER A 95 -3.80 6.15 -14.18
C SER A 95 -2.98 5.82 -12.94
N VAL A 96 -1.84 6.51 -12.75
CA VAL A 96 -0.95 6.28 -11.60
C VAL A 96 -1.62 6.57 -10.28
N ARG A 97 -2.39 7.66 -10.17
CA ARG A 97 -3.14 7.94 -8.95
C ARG A 97 -4.13 6.82 -8.61
N ARG A 98 -4.81 6.25 -9.61
CA ARG A 98 -5.71 5.11 -9.42
C ARG A 98 -4.95 3.85 -9.03
N CYS A 99 -3.83 3.56 -9.69
CA CYS A 99 -2.93 2.45 -9.34
C CYS A 99 -2.47 2.54 -7.88
N VAL A 100 -1.95 3.71 -7.48
CA VAL A 100 -1.51 3.96 -6.11
C VAL A 100 -2.65 3.76 -5.11
N GLN A 101 -3.84 4.27 -5.37
CA GLN A 101 -4.98 4.05 -4.48
C GLN A 101 -5.36 2.57 -4.35
N ARG A 102 -5.31 1.82 -5.46
CA ARG A 102 -5.54 0.36 -5.45
C ARG A 102 -4.44 -0.37 -4.65
N MET A 103 -3.17 -0.03 -4.85
CA MET A 103 -2.05 -0.59 -4.07
C MET A 103 -2.19 -0.31 -2.56
N LEU A 104 -2.54 0.93 -2.20
CA LEU A 104 -2.84 1.28 -0.80
C LEU A 104 -4.03 0.49 -0.28
N ALA A 105 -5.05 0.21 -1.10
CA ALA A 105 -6.17 -0.64 -0.71
C ALA A 105 -5.78 -2.10 -0.46
N HIS A 106 -4.60 -2.54 -0.91
CA HIS A 106 -3.99 -3.84 -0.60
C HIS A 106 -2.92 -3.74 0.51
N GLY A 107 -2.84 -2.65 1.27
CA GLY A 107 -1.81 -2.53 2.31
C GLY A 107 -0.38 -2.33 1.79
N THR A 108 -0.21 -2.04 0.50
CA THR A 108 1.09 -1.76 -0.10
C THR A 108 1.54 -0.35 0.29
N VAL A 109 2.74 -0.23 0.88
CA VAL A 109 3.33 1.06 1.28
C VAL A 109 4.55 1.44 0.44
N ARG A 110 5.09 0.48 -0.33
CA ARG A 110 6.19 0.69 -1.26
C ARG A 110 5.97 -0.04 -2.58
N ALA A 111 6.42 0.58 -3.67
CA ALA A 111 6.55 -0.08 -4.96
C ALA A 111 8.03 -0.17 -5.34
N ALA A 112 8.49 -1.36 -5.71
CA ALA A 112 9.83 -1.58 -6.20
C ALA A 112 9.89 -1.24 -7.68
N CYS A 113 10.70 -0.25 -8.02
CA CYS A 113 10.83 0.27 -9.36
C CYS A 113 12.30 0.33 -9.78
N GLU A 114 12.57 -0.02 -11.03
CA GLU A 114 13.69 0.55 -11.77
C GLU A 114 13.41 2.04 -12.06
N ASP A 115 14.27 2.67 -12.85
CA ASP A 115 14.02 4.04 -13.30
C ASP A 115 12.75 4.10 -14.16
N LEU A 116 11.70 4.73 -13.60
CA LEU A 116 10.48 5.07 -14.33
C LEU A 116 10.84 6.09 -15.40
N ARG A 117 10.53 5.82 -16.67
CA ARG A 117 10.93 6.66 -17.82
C ARG A 117 9.95 7.82 -18.05
N ASN A 118 8.69 7.64 -17.74
CA ASN A 118 7.63 8.62 -17.90
C ASN A 118 7.67 9.65 -16.75
N ARG A 119 7.85 10.93 -17.12
CA ARG A 119 7.92 12.04 -16.16
C ARG A 119 6.62 12.21 -15.37
N ALA A 120 5.47 12.12 -16.05
CA ALA A 120 4.17 12.25 -15.42
C ALA A 120 3.95 11.16 -14.36
N VAL A 121 4.40 9.93 -14.65
CA VAL A 121 4.37 8.80 -13.71
C VAL A 121 5.25 9.07 -12.49
N ARG A 122 6.52 9.46 -12.69
CA ARG A 122 7.45 9.81 -11.60
C ARG A 122 6.90 10.88 -10.67
N GLU A 123 6.40 11.98 -11.24
CA GLU A 123 5.85 13.09 -10.46
C GLU A 123 4.58 12.68 -9.70
N ALA A 124 3.69 11.90 -10.32
CA ALA A 124 2.48 11.41 -9.67
C ALA A 124 2.79 10.46 -8.51
N LEU A 125 3.75 9.54 -8.68
CA LEU A 125 4.21 8.65 -7.61
C LEU A 125 4.86 9.44 -6.47
N HIS A 126 5.75 10.38 -6.78
CA HIS A 126 6.47 11.18 -5.79
C HIS A 126 5.53 12.01 -4.89
N ARG A 127 4.43 12.52 -5.45
CA ARG A 127 3.41 13.27 -4.69
C ARG A 127 2.44 12.39 -3.91
N SER A 128 2.54 11.07 -4.05
CA SER A 128 1.62 10.11 -3.44
C SER A 128 2.11 9.64 -2.06
N ALA A 129 1.27 8.90 -1.35
CA ALA A 129 1.66 8.26 -0.08
C ALA A 129 2.48 6.97 -0.27
N LEU A 130 2.46 6.40 -1.48
CA LEU A 130 3.22 5.21 -1.83
C LEU A 130 4.67 5.60 -2.10
N ALA A 131 5.63 4.96 -1.42
CA ALA A 131 7.04 5.25 -1.64
C ALA A 131 7.63 4.35 -2.73
N GLY A 132 8.38 4.95 -3.67
CA GLY A 132 9.24 4.18 -4.56
C GLY A 132 10.43 3.60 -3.78
N MET A 133 10.92 2.44 -4.22
CA MET A 133 12.24 1.92 -3.86
C MET A 133 12.91 1.34 -5.09
N GLY A 134 14.24 1.44 -5.17
CA GLY A 134 14.98 0.84 -6.27
C GLY A 134 14.85 -0.68 -6.27
N ARG A 135 14.75 -1.27 -7.46
CA ARG A 135 14.98 -2.71 -7.68
C ARG A 135 16.01 -2.95 -8.79
N ILE A 136 16.58 -4.14 -8.80
CA ILE A 136 17.51 -4.59 -9.84
C ILE A 136 16.80 -5.68 -10.64
N GLY A 137 16.57 -5.39 -11.93
CA GLY A 137 15.94 -6.33 -12.86
C GLY A 137 14.47 -6.58 -12.58
N ARG A 138 13.79 -7.15 -13.60
CA ARG A 138 12.38 -7.52 -13.53
C ARG A 138 12.18 -8.73 -12.60
N PRO A 139 11.32 -8.63 -11.57
CA PRO A 139 10.98 -9.78 -10.75
C PRO A 139 10.22 -10.83 -11.56
N GLY A 140 10.32 -12.09 -11.14
CA GLY A 140 9.50 -13.17 -11.69
C GLY A 140 8.00 -13.03 -11.34
N GLY A 141 7.21 -14.04 -11.69
CA GLY A 141 5.78 -14.04 -11.39
C GLY A 141 4.96 -13.11 -12.29
N THR A 142 3.71 -12.90 -11.90
CA THR A 142 2.74 -12.09 -12.66
C THR A 142 2.50 -10.76 -11.94
N PRO A 143 2.63 -9.60 -12.61
CA PRO A 143 2.29 -8.32 -12.02
C PRO A 143 0.84 -8.31 -11.49
N ALA A 144 0.68 -8.06 -10.20
CA ALA A 144 -0.63 -8.03 -9.54
C ALA A 144 -0.68 -6.93 -8.48
N LEU A 145 -1.84 -6.31 -8.32
CA LEU A 145 -2.06 -5.30 -7.27
C LEU A 145 -2.03 -5.91 -5.87
N ASP A 146 -2.49 -7.15 -5.74
CA ASP A 146 -2.32 -7.99 -4.56
C ASP A 146 -0.98 -8.74 -4.65
N PRO A 147 0.01 -8.44 -3.78
CA PRO A 147 1.29 -9.14 -3.83
C PRO A 147 1.18 -10.66 -3.65
N TYR A 148 0.16 -11.17 -2.96
CA TYR A 148 -0.04 -12.62 -2.80
C TYR A 148 -0.50 -13.30 -4.10
N ALA A 149 -1.09 -12.54 -5.03
CA ALA A 149 -1.49 -13.06 -6.34
C ALA A 149 -0.34 -13.09 -7.36
N ALA A 150 0.85 -12.61 -7.00
CA ALA A 150 1.97 -12.47 -7.94
C ALA A 150 2.68 -13.80 -8.26
N GLY A 151 2.39 -14.88 -7.53
CA GLY A 151 3.03 -16.19 -7.73
C GLY A 151 4.50 -16.23 -7.29
N ILE A 152 4.94 -15.25 -6.51
CA ILE A 152 6.27 -15.17 -5.89
C ILE A 152 6.10 -14.84 -4.40
N PRO A 153 7.13 -15.11 -3.56
CA PRO A 153 7.07 -14.75 -2.14
C PRO A 153 6.76 -13.27 -1.94
N VAL A 154 5.86 -12.99 -0.98
CA VAL A 154 5.47 -11.62 -0.63
C VAL A 154 6.54 -10.95 0.23
N GLU A 155 6.83 -9.69 -0.10
CA GLU A 155 7.79 -8.88 0.62
C GLU A 155 7.09 -7.88 1.54
N PHE A 156 7.54 -7.84 2.79
CA PHE A 156 7.11 -6.88 3.79
C PHE A 156 8.17 -5.80 3.96
N ALA A 157 7.74 -4.57 4.24
CA ALA A 157 8.64 -3.57 4.79
C ALA A 157 9.21 -4.04 6.14
N GLN A 158 10.29 -3.41 6.58
CA GLN A 158 10.87 -3.71 7.89
C GLN A 158 9.81 -3.57 9.01
N PRO A 159 9.91 -4.36 10.10
CA PRO A 159 9.08 -4.18 11.30
C PRO A 159 9.00 -2.73 11.78
N ARG A 160 7.84 -2.34 12.33
CA ARG A 160 7.64 -0.99 12.88
C ARG A 160 7.94 -1.00 14.37
N GLU A 161 8.99 -0.29 14.74
CA GLU A 161 9.42 -0.08 16.12
C GLU A 161 9.52 1.41 16.42
N ARG A 162 9.82 1.77 17.68
CA ARG A 162 10.05 3.17 18.06
C ARG A 162 11.05 3.83 17.10
N HIS A 163 10.74 5.06 16.66
CA HIS A 163 11.50 5.84 15.69
C HIS A 163 11.49 5.32 14.24
N SER A 164 10.76 4.25 13.94
CA SER A 164 10.47 3.88 12.55
C SER A 164 9.54 4.89 11.89
N ALA A 165 9.64 5.00 10.56
CA ALA A 165 8.62 5.72 9.78
C ALA A 165 7.26 5.02 9.94
N ALA A 166 6.19 5.79 10.15
CA ALA A 166 4.83 5.29 10.35
C ALA A 166 4.19 4.83 9.03
N ARG A 167 4.65 3.67 8.57
CA ARG A 167 4.23 2.97 7.34
C ARG A 167 3.87 1.52 7.66
N PHE A 168 2.59 1.21 7.72
CA PHE A 168 2.08 -0.11 8.09
C PHE A 168 0.68 -0.34 7.52
N ALA A 169 0.24 -1.59 7.55
CA ALA A 169 -1.08 -1.99 7.12
C ALA A 169 -1.79 -2.80 8.20
N VAL A 170 -3.11 -2.88 8.08
CA VAL A 170 -3.97 -3.72 8.90
C VAL A 170 -4.80 -4.60 8.00
N PHE A 171 -4.84 -5.88 8.30
CA PHE A 171 -5.56 -6.89 7.53
C PHE A 171 -6.61 -7.56 8.40
N ASP A 172 -7.83 -7.72 7.89
CA ASP A 172 -8.95 -8.35 8.60
C ASP A 172 -8.88 -9.88 8.51
N VAL A 173 -7.88 -10.40 9.20
CA VAL A 173 -7.49 -11.81 9.30
C VAL A 173 -6.93 -12.09 10.70
N ARG A 174 -6.94 -13.36 11.12
CA ARG A 174 -6.48 -13.78 12.45
C ARG A 174 -4.96 -13.74 12.60
N ASP A 175 -4.24 -14.08 11.56
CA ASP A 175 -2.78 -14.18 11.55
C ASP A 175 -2.22 -14.09 10.11
N GLU A 176 -0.89 -14.12 10.01
CA GLU A 176 -0.15 -14.05 8.76
C GLU A 176 -0.37 -15.27 7.84
N ALA A 177 -0.77 -16.42 8.40
CA ALA A 177 -1.08 -17.60 7.59
C ALA A 177 -2.42 -17.44 6.88
N GLU A 178 -3.45 -16.95 7.58
CA GLU A 178 -4.72 -16.57 6.96
C GLU A 178 -4.54 -15.42 5.96
N LEU A 179 -3.65 -14.45 6.26
CA LEU A 179 -3.32 -13.40 5.30
C LEU A 179 -2.78 -13.98 3.99
N ALA A 180 -1.89 -14.98 4.07
CA ALA A 180 -1.31 -15.62 2.89
C ALA A 180 -2.34 -16.42 2.09
N GLU A 181 -3.33 -17.03 2.75
CA GLU A 181 -4.42 -17.77 2.11
C GLU A 181 -5.43 -16.84 1.42
N ARG A 182 -5.83 -15.76 2.10
CA ARG A 182 -6.91 -14.87 1.64
C ARG A 182 -6.42 -13.70 0.79
N GLY A 183 -5.13 -13.40 0.84
CA GLY A 183 -4.50 -12.30 0.11
C GLY A 183 -4.68 -10.92 0.75
N ALA A 184 -3.99 -9.95 0.18
CA ALA A 184 -3.94 -8.57 0.66
C ALA A 184 -5.24 -7.80 0.43
N GLY A 185 -6.18 -8.32 -0.36
CA GLY A 185 -7.57 -7.80 -0.47
C GLY A 185 -8.34 -7.77 0.86
N THR A 186 -7.82 -8.41 1.91
CA THR A 186 -8.32 -8.32 3.30
C THR A 186 -7.92 -7.04 4.02
N CYS A 187 -7.13 -6.14 3.40
CA CYS A 187 -6.71 -4.90 4.03
C CYS A 187 -7.90 -4.01 4.41
N VAL A 188 -7.88 -3.52 5.65
CA VAL A 188 -8.89 -2.58 6.19
C VAL A 188 -8.33 -1.20 6.47
N ALA A 189 -7.01 -1.07 6.61
CA ALA A 189 -6.35 0.21 6.80
C ALA A 189 -4.92 0.20 6.30
N THR A 190 -4.49 1.32 5.74
CA THR A 190 -3.08 1.57 5.42
C THR A 190 -2.69 2.93 5.94
N VAL A 191 -1.60 2.95 6.70
CA VAL A 191 -1.01 4.15 7.27
C VAL A 191 0.30 4.41 6.56
N ALA A 192 0.49 5.62 6.07
CA ALA A 192 1.74 6.07 5.46
C ALA A 192 2.04 7.50 5.91
N ASP A 193 3.28 7.73 6.32
CA ASP A 193 3.76 8.98 6.93
C ASP A 193 2.81 9.47 8.04
N GLY A 194 2.29 8.50 8.82
CA GLY A 194 1.38 8.70 9.95
C GLY A 194 -0.03 9.16 9.59
N ARG A 195 -0.38 9.17 8.31
CA ARG A 195 -1.73 9.46 7.82
C ARG A 195 -2.44 8.15 7.49
N LEU A 196 -3.71 8.06 7.84
CA LEU A 196 -4.58 6.96 7.39
C LEU A 196 -4.96 7.23 5.92
N VAL A 197 -4.21 6.63 5.00
CA VAL A 197 -4.30 6.89 3.54
C VAL A 197 -5.25 5.94 2.84
N TYR A 198 -5.56 4.80 3.45
CA TYR A 198 -6.65 3.93 3.06
C TYR A 198 -7.41 3.47 4.32
N ARG A 199 -8.73 3.40 4.20
CA ARG A 199 -9.62 2.80 5.19
C ARG A 199 -10.79 2.16 4.45
N ARG A 200 -10.98 0.86 4.65
CA ARG A 200 -12.18 0.16 4.17
C ARG A 200 -13.40 0.67 4.95
N ARG A 201 -14.47 0.97 4.22
CA ARG A 201 -15.74 1.43 4.81
C ARG A 201 -16.51 0.26 5.37
#